data_AF-A0A6M0CCP5-F1
#
_entry.id   AF-A0A6M0CCP5-F1
#
_cell.length_a   1.000
_cell.length_b   1.000
_cell.length_c   1.000
_cell.angle_alpha   90.00
_cell.angle_beta   90.00
_cell.angle_gamma   90.00
#
_symmetry.space_group_name_H-M   'P 1'
#
loop_
_entity.id
_entity.type
_entity.pdbx_description
1 polymer ?
#
loop_
_entity_poly.entity_id
_entity_poly.type
_entity_poly.pdbx_seq_one_letter_code
_entity_poly.pdbx_strand_id
1 'polypeptide(L)'
;MVLRFNSDMKKYWAVASLSLLSCLGVTTVAPQLNAQMVADGHSAMTIVDLCNALVEADSSVQSLQCLLDQSTHLNRAKNLARQRGERDNGGITTVETEPSMHGPSAESPHQLVLGDGSTQYIFTFRIRPRTTANYTHESQVRVTYTDEGSEWSIDTVYNNRIESTPVSYSEQLETEDS
;
A
#
# COMPACT_ATOMS: atom_id res chain seq x y z
N MET A 1 -7.74 -22.68 41.43
CA MET A 1 -7.82 -21.80 40.24
C MET A 1 -6.40 -21.57 39.76
N VAL A 2 -5.96 -22.33 38.75
CA VAL A 2 -4.64 -22.22 38.13
C VAL A 2 -4.89 -22.24 36.63
N LEU A 3 -4.86 -21.08 35.99
CA LEU A 3 -4.92 -21.00 34.53
C LEU A 3 -3.48 -21.09 34.02
N ARG A 4 -3.14 -22.26 33.46
CA ARG A 4 -1.91 -22.48 32.71
C ARG A 4 -2.07 -21.81 31.34
N PHE A 5 -1.25 -20.82 31.05
CA PHE A 5 -1.04 -20.35 29.68
C PHE A 5 -0.15 -21.36 28.96
N ASN A 6 -0.71 -22.06 27.96
CA ASN A 6 0.08 -22.81 27.00
C ASN A 6 0.73 -21.82 26.04
N SER A 7 2.06 -21.83 26.03
CA SER A 7 2.91 -21.19 25.04
C SER A 7 3.25 -22.26 23.99
N ASP A 8 2.76 -22.09 22.76
CA ASP A 8 3.26 -22.81 21.58
C ASP A 8 2.93 -21.96 20.35
N MET A 9 3.80 -21.02 19.96
CA MET A 9 4.88 -21.22 18.98
C MET A 9 4.38 -21.66 17.60
N LYS A 10 4.28 -20.70 16.67
CA LYS A 10 4.49 -20.89 15.22
C LYS A 10 4.76 -19.52 14.57
N LYS A 11 6.05 -19.23 14.40
CA LYS A 11 6.57 -18.13 13.58
C LYS A 11 6.42 -18.55 12.11
N TYR A 12 5.62 -17.83 11.34
CA TYR A 12 5.63 -17.94 9.88
C TYR A 12 6.10 -16.62 9.29
N TRP A 13 7.31 -16.63 8.74
CA TRP A 13 7.85 -15.55 7.92
C TRP A 13 7.37 -15.80 6.48
N ALA A 14 6.52 -14.93 5.95
CA ALA A 14 6.16 -14.94 4.54
C ALA A 14 6.58 -13.61 3.91
N VAL A 15 7.65 -13.63 3.13
CA VAL A 15 8.03 -12.54 2.22
C VAL A 15 7.40 -12.90 0.87
N ALA A 16 6.35 -12.18 0.48
CA ALA A 16 5.75 -12.36 -0.84
C ALA A 16 6.36 -11.35 -1.82
N SER A 17 7.15 -11.86 -2.77
CA SER A 17 7.60 -11.12 -3.96
C SER A 17 6.74 -11.59 -5.14
N LEU A 18 5.89 -10.71 -5.69
CA LEU A 18 5.16 -10.99 -6.93
C LEU A 18 6.00 -10.50 -8.12
N SER A 19 6.49 -11.45 -8.92
CA SER A 19 7.04 -11.18 -10.25
C SER A 19 6.03 -11.66 -11.29
N LEU A 20 5.51 -10.74 -12.09
CA LEU A 20 4.69 -10.99 -13.27
C LEU A 20 5.61 -11.11 -14.49
N LEU A 21 5.61 -12.25 -15.18
CA LEU A 21 5.72 -12.28 -16.64
C LEU A 21 5.41 -13.65 -17.27
N SER A 22 4.47 -13.59 -18.24
CA SER A 22 4.37 -14.34 -19.51
C SER A 22 4.49 -15.87 -19.55
N CYS A 23 3.50 -16.52 -20.19
CA CYS A 23 3.70 -17.14 -21.51
C CYS A 23 2.40 -17.68 -22.12
N LEU A 24 2.33 -17.55 -23.44
CA LEU A 24 1.30 -17.92 -24.41
C LEU A 24 0.73 -19.34 -24.24
N GLY A 25 -0.55 -19.51 -24.60
CA GLY A 25 -1.06 -20.83 -24.90
C GLY A 25 -2.55 -20.94 -25.25
N VAL A 26 -2.79 -21.25 -26.53
CA VAL A 26 -3.79 -22.23 -27.00
C VAL A 26 -5.22 -21.74 -27.28
N THR A 27 -5.55 -21.86 -28.56
CA THR A 27 -6.85 -21.87 -29.22
C THR A 27 -7.78 -22.98 -28.72
N THR A 28 -9.03 -22.67 -28.38
CA THR A 28 -10.13 -23.64 -28.44
C THR A 28 -11.44 -23.02 -28.94
N VAL A 29 -12.03 -23.74 -29.89
CA VAL A 29 -13.27 -23.60 -30.66
C VAL A 29 -14.49 -23.10 -29.85
N ALA A 30 -15.22 -22.12 -30.39
CA ALA A 30 -16.54 -21.72 -29.92
C ALA A 30 -17.65 -22.56 -30.59
N PRO A 31 -18.64 -23.08 -29.86
CA PRO A 31 -19.91 -23.46 -30.46
C PRO A 31 -20.83 -22.25 -30.56
N GLN A 32 -21.32 -21.99 -31.77
CA GLN A 32 -22.48 -21.12 -32.00
C GLN A 32 -23.70 -21.74 -31.32
N LEU A 33 -24.39 -20.97 -30.46
CA LEU A 33 -25.82 -21.15 -30.27
C LEU A 33 -26.55 -19.90 -30.74
N ASN A 34 -27.58 -20.19 -31.50
CA ASN A 34 -28.33 -19.31 -32.36
C ASN A 34 -29.30 -18.42 -31.57
N ALA A 35 -29.62 -17.29 -32.19
CA ALA A 35 -30.40 -16.18 -31.67
C ALA A 35 -31.82 -16.52 -31.19
N GLN A 36 -32.28 -15.81 -30.15
CA GLN A 36 -33.66 -15.35 -30.07
C GLN A 36 -33.72 -13.95 -29.46
N MET A 37 -34.17 -13.00 -30.28
CA MET A 37 -34.49 -11.62 -29.94
C MET A 37 -35.78 -11.55 -29.11
N VAL A 38 -35.76 -10.76 -28.02
CA VAL A 38 -36.90 -9.99 -27.49
C VAL A 38 -36.25 -8.75 -26.84
N ALA A 39 -36.07 -7.65 -27.57
CA ALA A 39 -37.00 -6.52 -27.55
C ALA A 39 -37.46 -6.16 -26.13
N ASP A 40 -36.71 -5.34 -25.41
CA ASP A 40 -37.27 -4.15 -24.73
C ASP A 40 -36.15 -3.26 -24.19
N GLY A 41 -36.40 -1.96 -24.19
CA GLY A 41 -35.41 -0.90 -24.06
C GLY A 41 -34.57 -0.98 -22.78
N HIS A 42 -33.27 -0.74 -22.93
CA HIS A 42 -32.34 -0.55 -21.82
C HIS A 42 -32.72 0.71 -21.02
N SER A 43 -33.66 0.55 -20.08
CA SER A 43 -33.77 1.43 -18.93
C SER A 43 -32.50 1.30 -18.11
N ALA A 44 -31.95 2.45 -17.70
CA ALA A 44 -30.76 2.56 -16.89
C ALA A 44 -30.82 1.57 -15.72
N MET A 45 -29.91 0.59 -15.74
CA MET A 45 -29.68 -0.30 -14.61
C MET A 45 -29.37 0.60 -13.41
N THR A 46 -30.22 0.57 -12.38
CA THR A 46 -30.01 1.42 -11.22
C THR A 46 -28.83 0.87 -10.42
N ILE A 47 -28.18 1.72 -9.61
CA ILE A 47 -27.10 1.27 -8.71
C ILE A 47 -27.57 0.08 -7.84
N VAL A 48 -28.86 0.00 -7.54
CA VAL A 48 -29.48 -1.08 -6.77
C VAL A 48 -29.50 -2.41 -7.55
N ASP A 49 -29.71 -2.38 -8.87
CA ASP A 49 -29.70 -3.56 -9.73
C ASP A 49 -28.28 -4.11 -9.94
N LEU A 50 -27.28 -3.22 -9.98
CA LEU A 50 -25.85 -3.57 -9.95
C LEU A 50 -25.46 -4.25 -8.63
N CYS A 51 -26.01 -3.78 -7.50
CA CYS A 51 -25.76 -4.40 -6.19
C CYS A 51 -26.38 -5.80 -6.07
N ASN A 52 -27.55 -6.03 -6.65
CA ASN A 52 -28.23 -7.34 -6.58
C ASN A 52 -27.59 -8.41 -7.50
N ALA A 53 -26.96 -8.02 -8.62
CA ALA A 53 -26.27 -8.95 -9.51
C ALA A 53 -24.90 -9.43 -8.98
N LEU A 54 -24.33 -8.76 -7.97
CA LEU A 54 -23.05 -9.14 -7.36
C LEU A 54 -23.18 -10.21 -6.26
N VAL A 55 -24.40 -10.62 -5.90
CA VAL A 55 -24.67 -11.51 -4.76
C VAL A 55 -24.21 -12.97 -4.98
N GLU A 56 -23.94 -13.40 -6.22
CA GLU A 56 -23.33 -14.72 -6.48
C GLU A 56 -21.80 -14.70 -6.70
N ALA A 57 -21.15 -13.55 -6.48
CA ALA A 57 -19.70 -13.33 -6.60
C ALA A 57 -19.03 -12.97 -5.25
N ASP A 58 -19.62 -13.42 -4.13
CA ASP A 58 -19.34 -13.06 -2.73
C ASP A 58 -17.94 -13.47 -2.19
N SER A 59 -17.01 -13.86 -3.07
CA SER A 59 -15.60 -14.09 -2.71
C SER A 59 -14.63 -13.22 -3.52
N SER A 60 -14.99 -12.85 -4.76
CA SER A 60 -14.17 -11.97 -5.60
C SER A 60 -14.35 -10.50 -5.21
N VAL A 61 -15.57 -10.08 -4.84
CA VAL A 61 -15.82 -8.71 -4.38
C VAL A 61 -15.13 -8.44 -3.03
N GLN A 62 -15.17 -9.41 -2.12
CA GLN A 62 -14.54 -9.35 -0.80
C GLN A 62 -13.01 -9.30 -0.90
N SER A 63 -12.41 -10.09 -1.80
CA SER A 63 -10.97 -10.07 -2.03
C SER A 63 -10.50 -8.77 -2.69
N LEU A 64 -11.28 -8.21 -3.61
CA LEU A 64 -11.02 -6.89 -4.18
C LEU A 64 -11.14 -5.79 -3.12
N GLN A 65 -12.17 -5.84 -2.27
CA GLN A 65 -12.35 -4.90 -1.19
C GLN A 65 -11.19 -4.94 -0.21
N CYS A 66 -10.75 -6.14 0.19
CA CYS A 66 -9.59 -6.33 1.07
C CYS A 66 -8.31 -5.74 0.45
N LEU A 67 -8.06 -5.96 -0.84
CA LEU A 67 -6.91 -5.41 -1.54
C LEU A 67 -6.97 -3.87 -1.62
N LEU A 68 -8.15 -3.32 -1.87
CA LEU A 68 -8.38 -1.87 -1.91
C LEU A 68 -8.13 -1.26 -0.53
N ASP A 69 -8.69 -1.86 0.52
CA ASP A 69 -8.51 -1.43 1.90
C ASP A 69 -7.02 -1.43 2.28
N GLN A 70 -6.30 -2.50 1.92
CA GLN A 70 -4.85 -2.56 2.13
C GLN A 70 -4.10 -1.44 1.40
N SER A 71 -4.48 -1.12 0.16
CA SER A 71 -3.85 -0.05 -0.61
C SER A 71 -4.12 1.34 -0.01
N THR A 72 -5.33 1.58 0.48
CA THR A 72 -5.71 2.84 1.13
C THR A 72 -5.03 3.00 2.49
N HIS A 73 -4.95 1.92 3.27
CA HIS A 73 -4.22 1.88 4.54
C HIS A 73 -2.73 2.16 4.32
N LEU A 74 -2.11 1.54 3.32
CA LEU A 74 -0.70 1.80 3.02
C LEU A 74 -0.44 3.26 2.63
N ASN A 75 -1.32 3.86 1.82
CA ASN A 75 -1.20 5.27 1.45
C ASN A 75 -1.35 6.19 2.67
N ARG A 76 -2.35 5.92 3.52
CA ARG A 76 -2.52 6.64 4.78
C ARG A 76 -1.30 6.49 5.69
N ALA A 77 -0.79 5.28 5.85
CA ALA A 77 0.39 4.98 6.66
C ALA A 77 1.62 5.75 6.19
N LYS A 78 1.88 5.77 4.87
CA LYS A 78 2.97 6.54 4.28
C LYS A 78 2.86 8.03 4.59
N ASN A 79 1.66 8.61 4.44
CA ASN A 79 1.44 10.03 4.71
C ASN A 79 1.63 10.37 6.19
N LEU A 80 1.17 9.51 7.10
CA LEU A 80 1.39 9.65 8.54
C LEU A 80 2.89 9.57 8.88
N ALA A 81 3.60 8.61 8.29
CA ALA A 81 5.04 8.45 8.47
C ALA A 81 5.81 9.68 7.98
N ARG A 82 5.48 10.19 6.78
CA ARG A 82 6.06 11.41 6.21
C ARG A 82 5.86 12.61 7.14
N GLN A 83 4.61 12.87 7.55
CA GLN A 83 4.29 13.99 8.43
C GLN A 83 5.00 13.88 9.78
N ARG A 84 5.13 12.67 10.32
CA ARG A 84 5.88 12.43 11.57
C ARG A 84 7.35 12.75 11.38
N GLY A 85 7.98 12.23 10.33
CA GLY A 85 9.39 12.52 10.02
C GLY A 85 9.66 14.01 9.84
N GLU A 86 8.81 14.72 9.07
CA GLU A 86 8.94 16.17 8.89
C GLU A 86 8.78 16.92 10.21
N ARG A 87 7.77 16.57 11.02
CA ARG A 87 7.53 17.18 12.34
C ARG A 87 8.73 17.03 13.27
N ASP A 88 9.33 15.84 13.30
CA ASP A 88 10.47 15.54 14.16
C ASP A 88 11.73 16.30 13.77
N ASN A 89 11.77 16.87 12.56
CA ASN A 89 12.94 17.56 11.99
C ASN A 89 12.68 19.05 11.70
N GLY A 90 11.70 19.66 12.37
CA GLY A 90 11.43 21.11 12.32
C GLY A 90 10.19 21.51 11.52
N GLY A 91 9.49 20.54 10.93
CA GLY A 91 8.21 20.73 10.24
C GLY A 91 8.32 20.88 8.72
N ILE A 92 7.17 20.81 8.06
CA ILE A 92 7.05 20.80 6.59
C ILE A 92 7.61 22.06 5.90
N THR A 93 7.73 23.17 6.62
CA THR A 93 8.27 24.44 6.08
C THR A 93 9.79 24.47 6.04
N THR A 94 10.48 23.67 6.86
CA THR A 94 11.95 23.69 6.98
C THR A 94 12.60 22.51 6.27
N VAL A 95 11.95 21.36 6.29
CA VAL A 95 12.48 20.11 5.76
C VAL A 95 11.55 19.46 4.76
N GLU A 96 12.13 18.51 4.01
CA GLU A 96 11.46 17.70 3.03
C GLU A 96 11.98 16.26 3.11
N THR A 97 11.06 15.31 3.09
CA THR A 97 11.38 13.88 2.93
C THR A 97 11.76 13.57 1.49
N GLU A 98 12.54 12.51 1.30
CA GLU A 98 12.92 12.05 -0.04
C GLU A 98 11.74 11.76 -0.99
N PRO A 99 11.93 11.88 -2.33
CA PRO A 99 10.88 11.73 -3.34
C PRO A 99 10.06 10.43 -3.24
N SER A 100 10.69 9.33 -2.81
CA SER A 100 10.02 8.03 -2.64
C SER A 100 8.81 8.08 -1.69
N MET A 101 8.77 9.04 -0.78
CA MET A 101 7.67 9.24 0.18
C MET A 101 6.52 10.09 -0.38
N HIS A 102 6.70 10.71 -1.56
CA HIS A 102 5.69 11.55 -2.22
C HIS A 102 5.03 10.85 -3.41
N GLY A 103 5.67 9.83 -3.99
CA GLY A 103 5.15 9.02 -5.11
C GLY A 103 4.08 7.99 -4.72
N PRO A 104 3.73 7.03 -5.59
CA PRO A 104 2.83 5.92 -5.27
C PRO A 104 3.23 5.18 -4.00
N SER A 105 2.27 4.83 -3.14
CA SER A 105 2.58 4.20 -1.84
C SER A 105 3.21 2.81 -1.93
N ALA A 106 2.99 2.11 -3.04
CA ALA A 106 3.65 0.83 -3.34
C ALA A 106 5.15 0.98 -3.67
N GLU A 107 5.58 2.17 -4.11
CA GLU A 107 6.98 2.45 -4.48
C GLU A 107 7.80 2.99 -3.30
N SER A 108 7.13 3.40 -2.21
CA SER A 108 7.81 3.86 -1.00
C SER A 108 8.45 2.69 -0.26
N PRO A 109 9.74 2.77 0.14
CA PRO A 109 10.40 1.72 0.91
C PRO A 109 9.70 1.50 2.26
N HIS A 110 9.10 0.32 2.42
CA HIS A 110 8.42 -0.05 3.66
C HIS A 110 8.56 -1.54 3.98
N GLN A 111 8.43 -1.86 5.26
CA GLN A 111 8.26 -3.21 5.76
C GLN A 111 6.85 -3.37 6.29
N LEU A 112 6.21 -4.49 5.97
CA LEU A 112 4.88 -4.86 6.44
C LEU A 112 5.01 -5.96 7.50
N VAL A 113 4.44 -5.74 8.68
CA VAL A 113 4.32 -6.76 9.73
C VAL A 113 2.85 -6.97 10.04
N LEU A 114 2.37 -8.18 9.80
CA LEU A 114 1.00 -8.59 10.10
C LEU A 114 0.94 -9.20 11.49
N GLY A 115 0.03 -8.69 12.32
CA GLY A 115 -0.32 -9.24 13.63
C GLY A 115 -1.79 -9.66 13.65
N ASP A 116 -2.21 -10.29 14.75
CA ASP A 116 -3.61 -10.63 14.95
C ASP A 116 -4.40 -9.34 15.23
N GLY A 117 -5.28 -8.94 14.32
CA GLY A 117 -6.06 -7.70 14.39
C GLY A 117 -5.26 -6.40 14.27
N SER A 118 -3.99 -6.46 13.86
CA SER A 118 -3.17 -5.25 13.66
C SER A 118 -2.20 -5.39 12.50
N THR A 119 -1.95 -4.27 11.81
CA THR A 119 -1.00 -4.17 10.71
C THR A 119 -0.01 -3.06 10.98
N GLN A 120 1.29 -3.36 10.89
CA GLN A 120 2.35 -2.35 11.05
C GLN A 120 3.05 -2.10 9.72
N TYR A 121 3.19 -0.82 9.39
CA TYR A 121 3.96 -0.32 8.26
C TYR A 121 5.17 0.43 8.79
N ILE A 122 6.37 -0.03 8.46
CA ILE A 122 7.63 0.58 8.92
C ILE A 122 8.32 1.22 7.72
N PHE A 123 8.37 2.54 7.69
CA PHE A 123 9.00 3.31 6.63
C PHE A 123 10.38 3.76 7.10
N THR A 124 11.39 3.60 6.25
CA THR A 124 12.73 4.16 6.46
C THR A 124 13.04 5.09 5.29
N PHE A 125 13.31 6.34 5.60
CA PHE A 125 13.48 7.39 4.59
C PHE A 125 14.38 8.50 5.10
N ARG A 126 14.93 9.27 4.17
CA ARG A 126 15.83 10.38 4.49
C ARG A 126 15.12 11.73 4.40
N ILE A 127 15.65 12.69 5.14
CA ILE A 127 15.13 14.06 5.25
C ILE A 127 16.26 15.07 4.99
N ARG A 128 15.93 16.10 4.22
CA ARG A 128 16.81 17.23 3.89
C ARG A 128 16.19 18.57 4.29
N PRO A 129 16.99 19.58 4.66
CA PRO A 129 16.54 20.97 4.63
C PRO A 129 16.11 21.35 3.21
N ARG A 130 15.01 22.09 3.07
CA ARG A 130 14.52 22.56 1.76
C ARG A 130 15.52 23.46 1.03
N THR A 131 16.42 24.10 1.77
CA THR A 131 17.47 24.98 1.24
C THR A 131 18.66 24.23 0.65
N THR A 132 18.72 22.90 0.77
CA THR A 132 19.87 22.09 0.36
C THR A 132 19.45 20.86 -0.45
N ALA A 133 20.31 20.41 -1.36
CA ALA A 133 20.08 19.18 -2.13
C ALA A 133 20.30 17.89 -1.32
N ASN A 134 21.07 17.96 -0.23
CA ASN A 134 21.55 16.78 0.47
C ASN A 134 20.71 16.42 1.69
N TYR A 135 20.55 15.13 1.91
CA TYR A 135 19.89 14.56 3.07
C TYR A 135 20.86 14.50 4.23
N THR A 136 20.36 14.87 5.41
CA THR A 136 21.17 15.00 6.63
C THR A 136 20.57 14.24 7.80
N HIS A 137 19.36 13.69 7.65
CA HIS A 137 18.72 12.83 8.64
C HIS A 137 18.17 11.58 7.96
N GLU A 138 18.20 10.47 8.69
CA GLU A 138 17.48 9.25 8.37
C GLU A 138 16.50 8.97 9.50
N SER A 139 15.24 8.74 9.12
CA SER A 139 14.16 8.46 10.06
C SER A 139 13.56 7.10 9.74
N GLN A 140 13.25 6.35 10.80
CA GLN A 140 12.39 5.18 10.71
C GLN A 140 11.14 5.42 11.53
N VAL A 141 9.98 5.34 10.87
CA VAL A 141 8.68 5.55 11.49
C VAL A 141 7.85 4.28 11.34
N ARG A 142 7.30 3.80 12.45
CA ARG A 142 6.34 2.71 12.52
C ARG A 142 4.94 3.31 12.61
N VAL A 143 4.07 2.85 11.73
CA VAL A 143 2.64 3.16 11.77
C VAL A 143 1.88 1.88 11.99
N THR A 144 1.10 1.83 13.07
CA THR A 144 0.28 0.69 13.44
C THR A 144 -1.18 1.02 13.20
N TYR A 145 -1.87 0.16 12.45
CA TYR A 145 -3.31 0.17 12.32
C TYR A 145 -3.89 -1.02 13.07
N THR A 146 -4.91 -0.78 13.90
CA THR A 146 -5.63 -1.84 14.62
C THR A 146 -7.04 -1.93 14.05
N ASP A 147 -7.44 -3.12 13.61
CA ASP A 147 -8.76 -3.36 13.02
C ASP A 147 -9.86 -3.14 14.08
N GLU A 148 -9.60 -3.60 15.30
CA GLU A 148 -10.43 -3.32 16.47
C GLU A 148 -10.37 -1.82 16.80
N GLY A 149 -11.48 -1.12 16.57
CA GLY A 149 -11.60 0.31 16.83
C GLY A 149 -11.07 1.23 15.71
N SER A 150 -10.52 0.68 14.62
CA SER A 150 -9.99 1.44 13.48
C SER A 150 -8.98 2.52 13.88
N GLU A 151 -8.11 2.19 14.83
CA GLU A 151 -7.18 3.13 15.45
C GLU A 151 -5.83 3.17 14.72
N TRP A 152 -5.20 4.35 14.70
CA TRP A 152 -3.87 4.56 14.12
C TRP A 152 -2.90 5.06 15.20
N SER A 153 -1.80 4.33 15.40
CA SER A 153 -0.66 4.76 16.24
C SER A 153 0.58 5.00 15.39
N ILE A 154 1.38 6.01 15.76
CA ILE A 154 2.54 6.46 14.98
C ILE A 154 3.72 6.66 15.93
N ASP A 155 4.76 5.86 15.73
CA ASP A 155 5.96 5.85 16.57
C ASP A 155 7.21 6.12 15.74
N THR A 156 8.05 7.04 16.22
CA THR A 156 9.39 7.22 15.65
C THR A 156 10.32 6.19 16.27
N VAL A 157 10.78 5.22 15.48
CA VAL A 157 11.70 4.18 15.94
C VAL A 157 13.10 4.77 16.13
N TYR A 158 13.56 5.57 15.17
CA TYR A 158 14.73 6.41 15.31
C TYR A 158 14.66 7.62 14.37
N ASN A 159 15.42 8.67 14.69
CA ASN A 159 15.60 9.86 13.87
C ASN A 159 17.03 10.38 14.05
N ASN A 160 17.96 9.89 13.24
CA ASN A 160 19.39 10.13 13.44
C ASN A 160 19.92 11.07 12.37
N ARG A 161 20.86 11.94 12.77
CA ARG A 161 21.69 12.66 11.81
C ARG A 161 22.59 11.68 11.07
N ILE A 162 22.69 11.84 9.76
CA ILE A 162 23.58 11.08 8.88
C ILE A 162 24.59 12.00 8.21
N GLU A 163 25.61 11.39 7.61
CA GLU A 163 26.47 12.10 6.67
C GLU A 163 25.65 12.65 5.49
N SER A 164 26.03 13.84 5.04
CA SER A 164 25.34 14.55 3.96
C SER A 164 25.39 13.73 2.68
N THR A 165 24.27 13.13 2.28
CA THR A 165 24.20 12.26 1.10
C THR A 165 23.20 12.79 0.07
N PRO A 166 23.52 12.73 -1.24
CA PRO A 166 22.50 12.87 -2.26
C PRO A 166 21.63 11.60 -2.30
N VAL A 167 20.35 11.76 -2.60
CA VAL A 167 19.48 10.65 -3.02
C VAL A 167 18.99 11.02 -4.42
N SER A 168 19.42 10.24 -5.41
CA SER A 168 18.97 10.36 -6.79
C SER A 168 18.22 9.08 -7.13
N TYR A 169 16.91 9.21 -7.35
CA TYR A 169 16.13 8.20 -8.05
C TYR A 169 16.23 8.60 -9.52
N SER A 170 16.91 7.80 -10.34
CA SER A 170 17.18 8.11 -11.75
C SER A 170 15.91 8.55 -12.48
N GLU A 171 15.96 9.72 -13.11
CA GLU A 171 14.99 10.20 -14.10
C GLU A 171 14.94 9.21 -15.27
N GLN A 172 14.07 8.19 -15.18
CA GLN A 172 13.70 7.38 -16.33
C GLN A 172 12.54 8.07 -17.03
N LEU A 173 12.84 9.11 -17.81
CA LEU A 173 11.96 9.66 -18.86
C LEU A 173 12.78 10.65 -19.71
N GLU A 174 13.87 10.19 -20.31
CA GLU A 174 14.31 10.79 -21.57
C GLU A 174 13.54 10.09 -22.68
N THR A 175 12.49 10.75 -23.15
CA THR A 175 11.86 10.45 -24.44
C THR A 175 12.91 10.65 -25.52
N GLU A 176 13.42 9.54 -26.07
CA GLU A 176 14.09 9.55 -27.38
C GLU A 176 13.06 9.97 -28.43
N ASP A 177 13.10 11.24 -28.83
CA ASP A 177 12.43 11.74 -30.02
C ASP A 177 13.53 12.27 -30.95
N SER A 178 13.91 11.47 -31.95
CA SER A 178 14.69 11.88 -33.13
C SER A 178 14.50 10.87 -34.27
#